data_AF-A0A7X0CZ16-F1
#
_entry.id   AF-A0A7X0CZ16-F1
#
_cell.length_a   1.000
_cell.length_b   1.000
_cell.length_c   1.000
_cell.angle_alpha   90.00
_cell.angle_beta   90.00
_cell.angle_gamma   90.00
#
_symmetry.space_group_name_H-M   'P 1'
#
loop_
_entity.id
_entity.type
_entity.pdbx_description
1 polymer ?
#
loop_
_entity_poly.entity_id
_entity_poly.type
_entity_poly.pdbx_seq_one_letter_code
_entity_poly.pdbx_strand_id
1 'polypeptide(L)'
;MPEIQWIVLGLAAAIAGGALAAKLAGIEIWKGVLVGGVAAVAALLASFAPGVDRNLTMPMAALIAAGIAGSTVGLSASRTAPIVIGAAVPPLLGLLMLDLG
;
A
#
# COMPACT_ATOMS: atom_id res chain seq x y z
N MET A 1 -8.13 14.41 -15.59
CA MET A 1 -8.65 14.36 -14.20
C MET A 1 -7.73 15.19 -13.32
N PRO A 2 -8.25 16.00 -12.39
CA PRO A 2 -7.42 16.70 -11.41
C PRO A 2 -6.57 15.70 -10.60
N GLU A 3 -5.33 16.08 -10.30
CA GLU A 3 -4.27 15.27 -9.69
C GLU A 3 -4.69 14.57 -8.38
N ILE A 4 -5.55 15.25 -7.60
CA ILE A 4 -6.18 14.70 -6.39
C ILE A 4 -7.01 13.44 -6.65
N GLN A 5 -7.71 13.35 -7.79
CA GLN A 5 -8.52 12.17 -8.10
C GLN A 5 -7.65 10.93 -8.31
N TRP A 6 -6.48 11.08 -8.93
CA TRP A 6 -5.53 9.99 -9.12
C TRP A 6 -4.93 9.50 -7.81
N ILE A 7 -4.59 10.42 -6.90
CA ILE A 7 -4.08 10.08 -5.57
C ILE A 7 -5.13 9.30 -4.79
N VAL A 8 -6.39 9.77 -4.79
CA VAL A 8 -7.49 9.10 -4.10
C VAL A 8 -7.79 7.73 -4.72
N LEU A 9 -7.75 7.61 -6.04
CA LEU A 9 -7.95 6.34 -6.74
C LEU A 9 -6.84 5.35 -6.42
N GLY A 10 -5.58 5.79 -6.41
CA GLY A 10 -4.43 4.97 -6.03
C GLY A 10 -4.51 4.51 -4.58
N LEU A 11 -4.92 5.38 -3.66
CA LEU A 11 -5.14 5.02 -2.27
C LEU A 11 -6.26 3.98 -2.12
N ALA A 12 -7.39 4.18 -2.81
CA ALA A 12 -8.50 3.23 -2.81
C ALA A 12 -8.09 1.87 -3.39
N ALA A 13 -7.33 1.87 -4.49
CA ALA A 13 -6.80 0.66 -5.11
C ALA A 13 -5.84 -0.08 -4.19
N ALA A 14 -4.98 0.63 -3.45
CA ALA A 14 -4.08 0.03 -2.47
C ALA A 14 -4.84 -0.61 -1.30
N ILE A 15 -5.85 0.08 -0.78
CA ILE A 15 -6.70 -0.46 0.29
C ILE A 15 -7.46 -1.70 -0.18
N ALA A 16 -8.06 -1.64 -1.37
CA ALA A 16 -8.77 -2.77 -1.97
C ALA A 16 -7.84 -3.96 -2.22
N GLY A 17 -6.62 -3.69 -2.71
CA GLY A 17 -5.57 -4.68 -2.90
C GLY A 17 -5.13 -5.37 -1.61
N GLY A 18 -4.90 -4.59 -0.56
CA GLY A 18 -4.58 -5.13 0.77
C GLY A 18 -5.71 -5.96 1.37
N ALA A 19 -6.96 -5.53 1.19
CA ALA A 19 -8.16 -6.26 1.60
C ALA A 19 -8.30 -7.60 0.85
N LEU A 20 -8.12 -7.59 -0.47
CA LEU A 20 -8.19 -8.78 -1.30
C LEU A 20 -7.07 -9.76 -0.95
N ALA A 21 -5.83 -9.28 -0.78
CA ALA A 21 -4.71 -10.12 -0.40
C ALA A 21 -4.88 -10.73 1.00
N ALA A 22 -5.42 -9.99 1.96
CA ALA A 22 -5.76 -10.53 3.27
C ALA A 22 -6.77 -11.68 3.16
N LYS A 23 -7.84 -11.50 2.35
CA LYS A 23 -8.83 -12.55 2.10
C LYS A 23 -8.18 -13.80 1.48
N LEU A 24 -7.32 -13.63 0.47
CA LEU A 24 -6.61 -14.73 -0.19
C LEU A 24 -5.62 -15.43 0.74
N ALA A 25 -5.05 -14.72 1.71
CA ALA A 25 -4.15 -15.26 2.72
C ALA A 25 -4.86 -15.86 3.96
N GLY A 26 -6.20 -15.94 3.96
CA GLY A 26 -6.97 -16.44 5.10
C GLY A 26 -6.89 -15.53 6.34
N ILE A 27 -6.68 -14.23 6.14
CA ILE A 27 -6.61 -13.19 7.17
C ILE A 27 -7.92 -12.39 7.14
N GLU A 28 -8.32 -11.87 8.30
CA GLU A 28 -9.48 -10.98 8.42
C GLU A 28 -9.32 -9.74 7.52
N ILE A 29 -10.35 -9.44 6.73
CA ILE A 29 -10.31 -8.40 5.68
C ILE A 29 -9.96 -7.02 6.28
N TRP A 30 -10.48 -6.70 7.46
CA TRP A 30 -10.24 -5.40 8.10
C TRP A 30 -8.76 -5.19 8.46
N LYS A 31 -8.01 -6.27 8.76
CA LYS A 31 -6.55 -6.19 8.97
C LYS A 31 -5.83 -5.88 7.67
N GLY A 32 -6.30 -6.44 6.55
CA GLY A 32 -5.82 -6.11 5.21
C GLY A 32 -6.02 -4.65 4.83
N VAL A 33 -7.22 -4.12 5.09
CA VAL A 33 -7.57 -2.71 4.89
C VAL A 33 -6.67 -1.79 5.71
N LEU A 34 -6.47 -2.10 6.99
CA LEU A 34 -5.62 -1.30 7.89
C LEU A 34 -4.17 -1.31 7.44
N VAL A 35 -3.57 -2.48 7.26
CA VAL A 35 -2.16 -2.62 6.90
C VAL A 35 -1.88 -2.00 5.54
N GLY A 36 -2.71 -2.30 4.53
CA GLY A 36 -2.57 -1.73 3.18
C GLY A 36 -2.80 -0.22 3.17
N GLY A 37 -3.80 0.27 3.91
CA GLY A 37 -4.06 1.71 4.02
C GLY A 37 -2.94 2.46 4.71
N VAL A 38 -2.42 1.96 5.84
CA VAL A 38 -1.28 2.57 6.54
C VAL A 38 -0.04 2.59 5.67
N ALA A 39 0.23 1.52 4.93
CA ALA A 39 1.34 1.46 3.98
C ALA A 39 1.22 2.54 2.89
N ALA A 40 0.03 2.66 2.29
CA ALA A 40 -0.23 3.62 1.23
C ALA A 40 -0.16 5.08 1.72
N VAL A 41 -0.68 5.37 2.91
CA VAL A 41 -0.57 6.69 3.54
C VAL A 41 0.90 7.01 3.85
N ALA A 42 1.66 6.06 4.37
CA ALA A 42 3.08 6.27 4.64
C ALA A 42 3.89 6.54 3.36
N ALA A 43 3.64 5.80 2.28
CA ALA A 43 4.23 6.07 0.96
C ALA A 43 3.86 7.47 0.46
N LEU A 44 2.60 7.86 0.57
CA LEU A 44 2.13 9.19 0.16
C LEU A 44 2.83 10.29 0.96
N LEU A 45 2.93 10.16 2.28
CA LEU A 45 3.63 11.13 3.13
C LEU A 45 5.13 11.21 2.78
N ALA A 46 5.77 10.06 2.53
CA ALA A 46 7.16 9.99 2.09
C ALA A 46 7.40 10.67 0.74
N SER A 47 6.39 10.73 -0.15
CA SER A 47 6.50 11.44 -1.43
C SER A 47 6.73 12.94 -1.27
N PHE A 48 6.27 13.52 -0.16
CA PHE A 48 6.43 14.94 0.16
C PHE A 48 7.73 15.25 0.91
N ALA A 49 8.55 14.25 1.24
CA ALA A 49 9.84 14.48 1.89
C ALA A 49 10.83 15.14 0.90
N PRO A 50 11.29 16.37 1.17
CA PRO A 50 12.19 17.08 0.27
C PRO A 50 13.62 16.51 0.34
N GLY A 51 14.29 16.43 -0.80
CA GLY A 51 15.72 16.09 -0.86
C GLY A 51 16.06 14.60 -0.73
N VAL A 52 15.07 13.70 -0.79
CA VAL A 52 15.28 12.24 -0.70
C VAL A 52 14.74 11.55 -1.95
N ASP A 53 15.44 10.50 -2.41
CA ASP A 53 14.99 9.69 -3.55
C ASP A 53 13.65 9.01 -3.23
N ARG A 54 12.61 9.43 -3.96
CA ARG A 54 11.25 8.93 -3.83
C ARG A 54 11.12 7.45 -4.21
N ASN A 55 11.92 6.97 -5.15
CA ASN A 55 11.84 5.59 -5.64
C ASN A 55 12.25 4.59 -4.56
N LEU A 56 13.15 4.98 -3.66
CA LEU A 56 13.57 4.16 -2.53
C LEU A 56 12.76 4.47 -1.27
N THR A 57 12.49 5.75 -1.01
CA THR A 57 11.91 6.19 0.28
C THR A 57 10.45 5.81 0.41
N MET A 58 9.65 5.90 -0.66
CA MET A 58 8.23 5.55 -0.58
C MET A 58 8.02 4.06 -0.30
N PRO A 59 8.64 3.10 -1.03
CA PRO A 59 8.48 1.68 -0.72
C PRO A 59 9.03 1.31 0.65
N MET A 60 10.13 1.93 1.09
CA MET A 60 10.67 1.70 2.44
C MET A 60 9.69 2.19 3.52
N ALA A 61 9.13 3.38 3.37
CA ALA A 61 8.14 3.92 4.31
C ALA A 61 6.90 3.03 4.38
N ALA A 62 6.39 2.57 3.23
CA ALA A 62 5.28 1.62 3.15
C ALA A 62 5.59 0.31 3.87
N LEU A 63 6.77 -0.29 3.64
CA LEU A 63 7.19 -1.54 4.27
C LEU A 63 7.31 -1.40 5.79
N ILE A 64 7.94 -0.33 6.28
CA ILE A 64 8.09 -0.07 7.71
C ILE A 64 6.71 0.12 8.35
N ALA A 65 5.89 0.99 7.77
CA ALA A 65 4.57 1.30 8.31
C ALA A 65 3.65 0.06 8.31
N ALA A 66 3.70 -0.75 7.26
CA ALA A 66 2.98 -2.01 7.21
C ALA A 66 3.49 -3.05 8.22
N GLY A 67 4.80 -3.13 8.43
CA GLY A 67 5.39 -3.99 9.46
C GLY A 67 4.88 -3.63 10.85
N ILE A 68 4.87 -2.32 11.18
CA ILE A 68 4.33 -1.79 12.43
C ILE A 68 2.82 -2.11 12.51
N ALA A 69 2.03 -1.72 11.52
CA ALA A 69 0.58 -1.95 11.51
C ALA A 69 0.20 -3.44 11.57
N GLY A 70 0.96 -4.29 10.88
CA GLY A 70 0.77 -5.74 10.92
C GLY A 70 1.04 -6.29 12.32
N SER A 71 2.14 -5.85 12.95
CA SER A 71 2.49 -6.26 14.31
C SER A 71 1.45 -5.82 15.35
N THR A 72 0.88 -4.61 15.21
CA THR A 72 -0.13 -4.10 16.16
C THR A 72 -1.46 -4.84 16.07
N VAL A 73 -1.79 -5.41 14.90
CA VAL A 73 -2.99 -6.26 14.72
C VAL A 73 -2.70 -7.76 14.85
N GLY A 74 -1.52 -8.11 15.39
CA GLY A 74 -1.13 -9.49 15.74
C GLY A 74 -0.71 -10.36 14.55
N LEU A 75 -0.30 -9.76 13.44
CA LEU A 75 0.22 -10.48 12.27
C LEU A 75 1.73 -10.67 12.36
N SER A 76 2.18 -11.88 12.05
CA SER A 76 3.60 -12.15 11.80
C SER A 76 4.04 -11.50 10.47
N ALA A 77 5.34 -11.27 10.32
CA ALA A 77 5.91 -10.75 9.07
C ALA A 77 5.49 -11.57 7.84
N SER A 78 5.45 -12.91 7.96
CA SER A 78 5.01 -13.82 6.91
C SER A 78 3.54 -13.65 6.50
N ARG A 79 2.68 -13.19 7.40
CA ARG A 79 1.26 -12.89 7.13
C ARG A 79 1.04 -11.45 6.67
N THR A 80 1.90 -10.52 7.07
CA THR A 80 1.85 -9.12 6.65
C THR A 80 2.37 -8.94 5.22
N ALA A 81 3.40 -9.68 4.81
CA ALA A 81 4.03 -9.53 3.50
C ALA A 81 3.06 -9.67 2.30
N PRO A 82 2.16 -10.67 2.24
CA PRO A 82 1.17 -10.77 1.17
C PRO A 82 0.24 -9.55 1.08
N ILE A 83 -0.11 -8.95 2.23
CA ILE A 83 -0.98 -7.78 2.29
C ILE A 83 -0.29 -6.55 1.69
N VAL A 84 0.98 -6.34 2.02
CA VAL A 84 1.79 -5.23 1.49
C VAL A 84 1.95 -5.35 -0.02
N ILE A 85 2.26 -6.56 -0.50
CA ILE A 85 2.36 -6.84 -1.93
C ILE A 85 1.00 -6.58 -2.60
N GLY A 86 -0.08 -7.10 -2.01
CA GLY A 86 -1.43 -6.86 -2.48
C GLY A 86 -1.83 -5.39 -2.52
N ALA A 87 -1.37 -4.58 -1.58
CA ALA A 87 -1.63 -3.15 -1.57
C ALA A 87 -0.80 -2.37 -2.59
N ALA A 88 0.42 -2.83 -2.91
CA ALA A 88 1.29 -2.18 -3.88
C ALA A 88 0.93 -2.50 -5.34
N VAL A 89 0.47 -3.71 -5.63
CA VAL A 89 0.26 -4.19 -7.01
C VAL A 89 -0.82 -3.41 -7.78
N PRO A 90 -2.03 -3.16 -7.27
CA PRO A 90 -3.08 -2.50 -8.06
C PRO A 90 -2.73 -1.07 -8.51
N PRO A 91 -2.19 -0.19 -7.64
CA PRO A 91 -1.72 1.12 -8.08
C PRO A 91 -0.62 1.06 -9.14
N LEU A 92 0.33 0.13 -9.01
CA LEU A 92 1.41 -0.05 -9.98
C LEU A 92 0.89 -0.55 -11.33
N LEU A 93 -0.07 -1.47 -11.33
CA LEU A 93 -0.74 -1.93 -12.55
C LEU A 93 -1.54 -0.79 -13.20
N GLY A 94 -2.22 0.03 -12.41
CA GLY A 94 -2.91 1.22 -12.90
C GLY A 94 -1.95 2.20 -13.57
N LEU A 95 -0.79 2.45 -12.96
CA LEU A 95 0.27 3.29 -13.54
C LEU A 95 0.79 2.71 -14.86
N LEU A 96 1.11 1.41 -14.88
CA LEU A 96 1.58 0.73 -16.08
C LEU A 96 0.55 0.80 -17.23
N MET A 97 -0.73 0.65 -16.93
CA MET A 97 -1.79 0.77 -17.93
C MET A 97 -1.91 2.18 -18.51
N LEU A 98 -1.60 3.22 -17.72
CA LEU A 98 -1.56 4.60 -18.20
C LEU A 98 -0.33 4.88 -19.06
N ASP A 99 0.82 4.27 -18.75
CA ASP A 99 2.04 4.43 -19.54
C ASP A 99 1.98 3.70 -20.91
N LEU A 100 1.14 2.66 -21.02
CA LEU A 100 0.98 1.86 -22.23
C LEU A 100 -0.13 2.36 -23.18
N GLY A 101 -0.99 3.27 -22.74
CA GLY A 101 -2.14 3.80 -23.49
C GLY A 101 -1.91 5.18 -24.06
#